data_AF-A0A945H8U0-F1
#
_entry.id   AF-A0A945H8U0-F1
#
_cell.length_a   1.000
_cell.length_b   1.000
_cell.length_c   1.000
_cell.angle_alpha   90.00
_cell.angle_beta   90.00
_cell.angle_gamma   90.00
#
_symmetry.space_group_name_H-M   'P 1'
#
loop_
_entity.id
_entity.type
_entity.pdbx_description
1 polymer ?
#
loop_
_entity_poly.entity_id
_entity_poly.type
_entity_poly.pdbx_seq_one_letter_code
_entity_poly.pdbx_strand_id
1 'polypeptide(L)'
;MRLILGALLVFSLWQSGVILFAATMLRLHGGAGNEYSVSQISLAREVDSRHPKVLSWLVKFNPVPAEKLNAARELTNVEPFLGSAWANLFELKLASRELDGEAELALAQAVEFSPYDPIVQEQLVRAGIAGWLAMTPVMRRTLIAVAADMLDSKASHRSGARRALVSDSGWLPLVCQVTTHSMCNGS
;
A
#
# COMPACT_ATOMS: atom_id res chain seq x y z
N MET A 1 -19.83 17.65 43.45
CA MET A 1 -19.83 16.23 43.04
C MET A 1 -21.02 15.79 42.16
N ARG A 2 -21.87 16.69 41.60
CA ARG A 2 -22.99 16.29 40.72
C ARG A 2 -22.69 16.40 39.21
N LEU A 3 -21.71 17.21 38.80
CA LEU A 3 -21.37 17.44 37.38
C LEU A 3 -20.54 16.31 36.74
N ILE A 4 -19.75 15.58 37.53
CA ILE A 4 -18.84 14.53 37.01
C ILE A 4 -19.61 13.25 36.64
N LEU A 5 -20.68 12.91 37.36
CA LEU A 5 -21.54 11.75 37.02
C LEU A 5 -22.35 11.99 35.74
N GLY A 6 -22.76 13.23 35.45
CA GLY A 6 -23.50 13.56 34.24
C GLY A 6 -22.65 13.37 32.97
N ALA A 7 -21.38 13.78 33.01
CA ALA A 7 -20.47 13.62 31.89
C ALA A 7 -20.15 12.13 31.59
N LEU A 8 -19.97 11.31 32.64
CA LEU A 8 -19.72 9.87 32.47
C LEU A 8 -20.94 9.13 31.90
N LEU A 9 -22.16 9.50 32.31
CA LEU A 9 -23.37 8.92 31.75
C LEU A 9 -23.56 9.31 30.27
N VAL A 10 -23.33 10.57 29.90
CA VAL A 10 -23.39 11.00 28.49
C VAL A 10 -22.32 10.31 27.65
N PHE A 11 -21.12 10.11 28.18
CA PHE A 11 -20.04 9.40 27.47
C PHE A 11 -20.35 7.91 27.26
N SER A 12 -20.95 7.26 28.27
CA SER A 12 -21.36 5.86 28.19
C SER A 12 -22.55 5.64 27.24
N LEU A 13 -23.52 6.57 27.21
CA LEU A 13 -24.61 6.54 26.24
C LEU A 13 -24.12 6.84 24.82
N TRP A 14 -23.14 7.72 24.65
CA TRP A 14 -22.54 8.00 23.35
C TRP A 14 -21.75 6.80 22.81
N GLN A 15 -20.92 6.16 23.64
CA GLN A 15 -20.24 4.92 23.24
C GLN A 15 -21.22 3.79 22.92
N SER A 16 -22.26 3.61 23.71
CA SER A 16 -23.27 2.57 23.48
C SER A 16 -24.07 2.84 22.19
N GLY A 17 -24.35 4.11 21.89
CA GLY A 17 -25.01 4.53 20.65
C GLY A 17 -24.16 4.29 19.41
N VAL A 18 -22.85 4.56 19.47
CA VAL A 18 -21.91 4.27 18.37
C VAL A 18 -21.78 2.77 18.12
N ILE A 19 -21.74 1.97 19.17
CA ILE A 19 -21.67 0.50 19.06
C ILE A 19 -22.97 -0.06 18.47
N LEU A 20 -24.13 0.45 18.90
CA LEU A 20 -25.41 0.07 18.30
C LEU A 20 -25.50 0.52 16.85
N PHE A 21 -25.03 1.72 16.49
CA PHE A 21 -25.05 2.20 15.10
C PHE A 21 -24.12 1.36 14.21
N ALA A 22 -22.93 1.00 14.70
CA ALA A 22 -22.01 0.10 14.00
C ALA A 22 -22.60 -1.31 13.83
N ALA A 23 -23.24 -1.86 14.86
CA ALA A 23 -23.90 -3.16 14.80
C ALA A 23 -25.14 -3.15 13.87
N THR A 24 -25.87 -2.03 13.83
CA THR A 24 -27.05 -1.87 12.97
C THR A 24 -26.65 -1.65 11.51
N MET A 25 -25.55 -0.93 11.24
CA MET A 25 -24.95 -0.86 9.90
C MET A 25 -24.42 -2.22 9.45
N LEU A 26 -23.83 -3.01 10.36
CA LEU A 26 -23.42 -4.40 10.10
C LEU A 26 -24.61 -5.29 9.70
N ARG A 27 -25.79 -5.05 10.30
CA ARG A 27 -27.00 -5.87 10.08
C ARG A 27 -27.82 -5.40 8.87
N LEU A 28 -27.78 -4.11 8.53
CA LEU A 28 -28.46 -3.55 7.36
C LEU A 28 -27.69 -3.81 6.05
N HIS A 29 -26.37 -4.07 6.10
CA HIS A 29 -25.56 -4.40 4.92
C HIS A 29 -25.20 -5.89 4.80
N GLY A 30 -25.66 -6.74 5.72
CA GLY A 30 -25.42 -8.19 5.72
C GLY A 30 -26.48 -9.03 4.99
N GLY A 31 -27.35 -8.39 4.21
CA GLY A 31 -28.58 -9.00 3.68
C GLY A 31 -28.72 -8.97 2.17
N ALA A 32 -27.69 -9.31 1.40
CA ALA A 32 -27.84 -9.78 0.02
C ALA A 32 -26.50 -10.34 -0.46
N GLY A 33 -26.55 -11.52 -1.08
CA GLY A 33 -25.37 -12.20 -1.61
C GLY A 33 -24.67 -11.39 -2.70
N ASN A 34 -23.36 -11.68 -2.80
CA ASN A 34 -22.42 -11.34 -3.86
C ASN A 34 -21.80 -9.93 -3.81
N GLU A 35 -20.46 -9.93 -3.90
CA GLU A 35 -19.54 -8.83 -4.30
C GLU A 35 -18.95 -7.84 -3.26
N TYR A 36 -19.25 -7.91 -1.96
CA TYR A 36 -18.69 -6.94 -0.99
C TYR A 36 -17.56 -7.43 -0.06
N SER A 37 -16.90 -8.56 -0.35
CA SER A 37 -15.78 -9.04 0.47
C SER A 37 -14.49 -8.20 0.34
N VAL A 38 -14.41 -7.31 -0.65
CA VAL A 38 -13.21 -6.51 -0.94
C VAL A 38 -13.18 -5.20 -0.15
N SER A 39 -14.32 -4.66 0.31
CA SER A 39 -14.35 -3.34 0.98
C SER A 39 -14.06 -3.38 2.48
N GLN A 40 -14.39 -4.47 3.19
CA GLN A 40 -14.13 -4.55 4.63
C GLN A 40 -12.66 -4.87 4.95
N ILE A 41 -12.00 -5.64 4.09
CA ILE A 41 -10.56 -5.94 4.21
C ILE A 41 -9.72 -4.70 3.88
N SER A 42 -10.13 -3.90 2.89
CA SER A 42 -9.44 -2.65 2.56
C SER A 42 -9.60 -1.61 3.68
N LEU A 43 -10.79 -1.46 4.26
CA LEU A 43 -11.04 -0.57 5.40
C LEU A 43 -10.30 -1.02 6.67
N ALA A 44 -10.18 -2.32 6.93
CA ALA A 44 -9.36 -2.83 8.03
C ALA A 44 -7.85 -2.64 7.79
N ARG A 45 -7.41 -2.67 6.52
CA ARG A 45 -6.00 -2.42 6.11
C ARG A 45 -5.60 -0.96 6.27
N GLU A 46 -6.54 -0.04 6.10
CA GLU A 46 -6.32 1.41 6.13
C GLU A 46 -6.43 1.98 7.55
N VAL A 47 -7.32 1.43 8.40
CA VAL A 47 -7.59 1.98 9.74
C VAL A 47 -6.58 1.53 10.81
N ASP A 48 -5.89 0.39 10.66
CA ASP A 48 -5.14 -0.19 11.80
C ASP A 48 -3.77 -0.83 11.45
N SER A 49 -3.13 -0.34 10.38
CA SER A 49 -1.77 -0.74 9.97
C SER A 49 -0.65 -0.24 10.88
N ARG A 50 -0.98 0.49 11.96
CA ARG A 50 -0.05 0.98 12.98
C ARG A 50 0.10 0.03 14.17
N HIS A 51 -0.80 -0.94 14.36
CA HIS A 51 -0.71 -1.91 15.45
C HIS A 51 -0.07 -3.25 15.01
N PRO A 52 1.03 -3.68 15.65
CA PRO A 52 1.75 -4.90 15.24
C PRO A 52 0.91 -6.19 15.35
N LYS A 53 -0.11 -6.22 16.22
CA LYS A 53 -1.03 -7.35 16.35
C LYS A 53 -1.98 -7.48 15.16
N VAL A 54 -2.45 -6.37 14.58
CA VAL A 54 -3.33 -6.40 13.41
C VAL A 54 -2.55 -6.75 12.15
N LEU A 55 -1.32 -6.27 12.03
CA LEU A 55 -0.40 -6.71 10.98
C LEU A 55 -0.16 -8.23 11.04
N SER A 56 0.10 -8.78 12.23
CA SER A 56 0.25 -10.24 12.40
C SER A 56 -1.04 -11.02 12.09
N TRP A 57 -2.21 -10.42 12.35
CA TRP A 57 -3.51 -11.02 12.07
C TRP A 57 -3.85 -11.00 10.57
N LEU A 58 -3.51 -9.93 9.85
CA LEU A 58 -3.69 -9.83 8.40
C LEU A 58 -2.76 -10.78 7.63
N VAL A 59 -1.51 -10.95 8.09
CA VAL A 59 -0.56 -11.94 7.52
C VAL A 59 -1.10 -13.36 7.67
N LYS A 60 -1.81 -13.65 8.78
CA LYS A 60 -2.42 -14.97 9.03
C LYS A 60 -3.56 -15.31 8.06
N PHE A 61 -4.25 -14.31 7.49
CA PHE A 61 -5.46 -14.52 6.69
C PHE A 61 -5.26 -14.50 5.17
N ASN A 62 -4.12 -14.03 4.66
CA ASN A 62 -3.79 -14.14 3.24
C ASN A 62 -2.28 -14.26 3.01
N PRO A 63 -1.65 -15.36 3.47
CA PRO A 63 -0.22 -15.56 3.26
C PRO A 63 0.08 -15.72 1.77
N VAL A 64 1.11 -15.04 1.28
CA VAL A 64 1.68 -15.34 -0.04
C VAL A 64 2.17 -16.79 0.02
N PRO A 65 1.70 -17.69 -0.86
CA PRO A 65 2.17 -19.07 -0.88
C PRO A 65 3.69 -19.11 -1.08
N ALA A 66 4.40 -19.90 -0.27
CA ALA A 66 5.85 -20.01 -0.35
C ALA A 66 6.34 -20.41 -1.76
N GLU A 67 5.56 -21.22 -2.47
CA GLU A 67 5.81 -21.61 -3.86
C GLU A 67 5.87 -20.41 -4.80
N LYS A 68 5.00 -19.39 -4.63
CA LYS A 68 5.01 -18.18 -5.47
C LYS A 68 6.25 -17.34 -5.22
N LEU A 69 6.66 -17.23 -3.96
CA LEU A 69 7.85 -16.46 -3.61
C LEU A 69 9.12 -17.17 -4.12
N ASN A 70 9.19 -18.49 -4.00
CA ASN A 70 10.30 -19.28 -4.54
C ASN A 70 10.37 -19.23 -6.06
N ALA A 71 9.24 -19.35 -6.76
CA ALA A 71 9.19 -19.19 -8.21
C ALA A 71 9.67 -17.79 -8.65
N ALA A 72 9.34 -16.73 -7.91
CA ALA A 72 9.84 -15.39 -8.18
C ALA A 72 11.37 -15.28 -7.98
N ARG A 73 11.92 -15.91 -6.93
CA ARG A 73 13.38 -16.01 -6.72
C ARG A 73 14.07 -16.79 -7.84
N GLU A 74 13.47 -17.90 -8.29
CA GLU A 74 14.01 -18.69 -9.40
C GLU A 74 14.01 -17.89 -10.69
N LEU A 75 12.95 -17.12 -10.95
CA LEU A 75 12.89 -16.27 -12.14
C LEU A 75 14.00 -15.21 -12.15
N THR A 76 14.35 -14.61 -11.01
CA THR A 76 15.47 -13.65 -10.96
C THR A 76 16.84 -14.31 -11.12
N ASN A 77 16.95 -15.63 -10.87
CA ASN A 77 18.17 -16.38 -11.15
C ASN A 77 18.28 -16.79 -12.63
N VAL A 78 17.15 -17.15 -13.27
CA VAL A 78 17.11 -17.56 -14.67
C VAL A 78 17.21 -16.33 -15.60
N GLU A 79 16.52 -15.25 -15.26
CA GLU A 79 16.48 -14.02 -16.04
C GLU A 79 16.94 -12.82 -15.21
N PRO A 80 18.25 -12.71 -14.90
CA PRO A 80 18.77 -11.71 -13.96
C PRO A 80 18.62 -10.28 -14.45
N PHE A 81 18.49 -10.05 -15.76
CA PHE A 81 18.33 -8.71 -16.34
C PHE A 81 16.86 -8.32 -16.59
N LEU A 82 15.90 -9.19 -16.24
CA LEU A 82 14.49 -8.89 -16.39
C LEU A 82 13.99 -8.07 -15.20
N GLY A 83 13.94 -6.73 -15.34
CA GLY A 83 13.53 -5.85 -14.25
C GLY A 83 12.12 -6.11 -13.72
N SER A 84 11.19 -6.60 -14.56
CA SER A 84 9.85 -7.01 -14.12
C SER A 84 9.85 -8.25 -13.21
N ALA A 85 10.81 -9.17 -13.36
CA ALA A 85 10.99 -10.30 -12.45
C ALA A 85 11.40 -9.81 -11.05
N TRP A 86 12.33 -8.86 -10.99
CA TRP A 86 12.76 -8.23 -9.75
C TRP A 86 11.63 -7.41 -9.10
N ALA A 87 10.83 -6.68 -9.89
CA ALA A 87 9.68 -5.94 -9.38
C ALA A 87 8.62 -6.89 -8.78
N ASN A 88 8.37 -8.02 -9.43
CA ASN A 88 7.47 -9.06 -8.92
C ASN A 88 8.00 -9.68 -7.61
N LEU A 89 9.31 -9.99 -7.54
CA LEU A 89 9.92 -10.48 -6.30
C LEU A 89 9.80 -9.47 -5.16
N PHE A 90 10.05 -8.18 -5.44
CA PHE A 90 9.88 -7.11 -4.46
C PHE A 90 8.43 -7.00 -3.96
N GLU A 91 7.44 -7.00 -4.87
CA GLU A 91 6.02 -6.95 -4.52
C GLU A 91 5.60 -8.13 -3.64
N LEU A 92 6.02 -9.35 -4.00
CA LEU A 92 5.71 -10.56 -3.24
C LEU A 92 6.35 -10.53 -1.85
N LYS A 93 7.59 -10.06 -1.72
CA LYS A 93 8.25 -9.87 -0.42
C LYS A 93 7.56 -8.82 0.43
N LEU A 94 7.13 -7.72 -0.17
CA LEU A 94 6.40 -6.67 0.54
C LEU A 94 5.03 -7.18 1.04
N ALA A 95 4.36 -8.01 0.24
CA ALA A 95 3.13 -8.68 0.60
C ALA A 95 3.32 -9.75 1.69
N SER A 96 4.43 -10.50 1.68
CA SER A 96 4.78 -11.49 2.71
C SER A 96 5.40 -10.88 3.97
N ARG A 97 5.71 -9.57 3.96
CA ARG A 97 6.44 -8.83 5.02
C ARG A 97 7.88 -9.32 5.23
N GLU A 98 8.48 -9.97 4.24
CA GLU A 98 9.91 -10.29 4.20
C GLU A 98 10.71 -9.05 3.74
N LEU A 99 10.86 -8.06 4.63
CA LEU A 99 11.58 -6.79 4.34
C LEU A 99 13.05 -6.87 4.74
N ASP A 100 13.71 -7.89 4.20
CA ASP A 100 15.13 -8.15 4.39
C ASP A 100 16.00 -7.50 3.30
N GLY A 101 17.29 -7.78 3.31
CA GLY A 101 18.21 -7.28 2.28
C GLY A 101 17.87 -7.78 0.86
N GLU A 102 17.16 -8.90 0.72
CA GLU A 102 16.73 -9.41 -0.58
C GLU A 102 15.55 -8.59 -1.14
N ALA A 103 14.66 -8.07 -0.28
CA ALA A 103 13.67 -7.08 -0.71
C ALA A 103 14.32 -5.77 -1.20
N GLU A 104 15.32 -5.26 -0.48
CA GLU A 104 16.03 -4.04 -0.89
C GLU A 104 16.79 -4.25 -2.20
N LEU A 105 17.45 -5.41 -2.35
CA LEU A 105 18.11 -5.80 -3.59
C LEU A 105 17.10 -5.91 -4.74
N ALA A 106 15.96 -6.56 -4.52
CA ALA A 106 14.95 -6.71 -5.56
C ALA A 106 14.40 -5.37 -6.05
N LEU A 107 14.16 -4.42 -5.14
CA LEU A 107 13.78 -3.05 -5.53
C LEU A 107 14.90 -2.36 -6.32
N ALA A 108 16.15 -2.46 -5.87
CA ALA A 108 17.28 -1.83 -6.55
C ALA A 108 17.47 -2.39 -7.97
N GLN A 109 17.44 -3.71 -8.13
CA GLN A 109 17.60 -4.38 -9.42
C GLN A 109 16.42 -4.12 -10.37
N ALA A 110 15.19 -4.03 -9.85
CA ALA A 110 14.03 -3.64 -10.65
C ALA A 110 14.18 -2.24 -11.25
N VAL A 111 14.66 -1.29 -10.43
CA VAL A 111 14.93 0.08 -10.88
C VAL A 111 16.13 0.14 -11.84
N GLU A 112 17.19 -0.63 -11.58
CA GLU A 112 18.39 -0.67 -12.42
C GLU A 112 18.11 -1.21 -13.82
N PHE A 113 17.35 -2.31 -13.93
CA PHE A 113 17.10 -2.96 -15.22
C PHE A 113 15.84 -2.47 -15.93
N SER A 114 14.97 -1.72 -15.27
CA SER A 114 13.76 -1.14 -15.89
C SER A 114 13.50 0.30 -15.45
N PRO A 115 14.50 1.21 -15.54
CA PRO A 115 14.42 2.55 -14.97
C PRO A 115 13.33 3.42 -15.60
N TYR A 116 12.94 3.13 -16.84
CA TYR A 116 11.96 3.92 -17.61
C TYR A 116 10.76 3.11 -18.10
N ASP A 117 10.59 1.87 -17.64
CA ASP A 117 9.42 1.08 -18.00
C ASP A 117 8.22 1.55 -17.17
N PRO A 118 7.21 2.18 -17.78
CA PRO A 118 6.08 2.76 -17.04
C PRO A 118 5.23 1.68 -16.34
N ILE A 119 5.24 0.43 -16.82
CA ILE A 119 4.50 -0.67 -16.21
C ILE A 119 5.21 -1.10 -14.92
N VAL A 120 6.53 -1.29 -14.99
CA VAL A 120 7.35 -1.65 -13.83
C VAL A 120 7.32 -0.55 -12.78
N GLN A 121 7.48 0.72 -13.19
CA GLN A 121 7.38 1.85 -12.29
C GLN A 121 6.00 1.92 -11.60
N GLU A 122 4.90 1.77 -12.35
CA GLU A 122 3.55 1.78 -11.78
C GLU A 122 3.34 0.60 -10.80
N GLN A 123 3.85 -0.58 -11.12
CA GLN A 123 3.81 -1.75 -10.23
C GLN A 123 4.54 -1.47 -8.91
N LEU A 124 5.79 -0.99 -8.99
CA LEU A 124 6.60 -0.65 -7.82
C LEU A 124 5.91 0.40 -6.94
N VAL A 125 5.37 1.46 -7.55
CA VAL A 125 4.65 2.51 -6.83
C VAL A 125 3.38 1.97 -6.16
N ARG A 126 2.59 1.13 -6.84
CA ARG A 126 1.39 0.50 -6.24
C ARG A 126 1.75 -0.39 -5.06
N ALA A 127 2.75 -1.25 -5.22
CA ALA A 127 3.26 -2.10 -4.14
C ALA A 127 3.74 -1.22 -2.97
N GLY A 128 4.51 -0.18 -3.29
CA GLY A 128 5.02 0.80 -2.35
C GLY A 128 3.94 1.50 -1.53
N ILE A 129 2.88 1.99 -2.17
CA ILE A 129 1.74 2.62 -1.48
C ILE A 129 1.09 1.62 -0.51
N ALA A 130 0.84 0.39 -0.96
CA ALA A 130 0.22 -0.65 -0.13
C ALA A 130 1.12 -1.09 1.05
N GLY A 131 2.44 -1.04 0.87
CA GLY A 131 3.42 -1.49 1.85
C GLY A 131 4.09 -0.37 2.67
N TRP A 132 3.73 0.89 2.44
CA TRP A 132 4.45 2.09 2.90
C TRP A 132 4.92 2.02 4.36
N LEU A 133 4.01 1.68 5.26
CA LEU A 133 4.26 1.71 6.70
C LEU A 133 5.26 0.65 7.19
N ALA A 134 5.42 -0.46 6.47
CA ALA A 134 6.37 -1.49 6.85
C ALA A 134 7.76 -1.29 6.25
N MET A 135 7.87 -0.59 5.11
CA MET A 135 9.13 -0.42 4.38
C MET A 135 10.21 0.32 5.16
N THR A 136 11.46 -0.04 4.86
CA THR A 136 12.64 0.66 5.37
C THR A 136 12.73 2.08 4.79
N PRO A 137 13.43 3.02 5.46
CA PRO A 137 13.62 4.37 4.93
C PRO A 137 14.35 4.40 3.57
N VAL A 138 15.16 3.39 3.26
CA VAL A 138 15.84 3.26 1.95
C VAL A 138 14.81 2.97 0.87
N MET A 139 14.01 1.91 1.04
CA MET A 139 12.96 1.55 0.08
C MET A 139 11.98 2.69 -0.17
N ARG A 140 11.57 3.40 0.89
CA ARG A 140 10.66 4.55 0.80
C ARG A 140 11.24 5.65 -0.10
N ARG A 141 12.50 6.04 0.11
CA ARG A 141 13.16 7.07 -0.71
C ARG A 141 13.27 6.64 -2.17
N THR A 142 13.67 5.39 -2.42
CA THR A 142 13.74 4.83 -3.78
C THR A 142 12.39 4.89 -4.47
N LEU A 143 11.31 4.50 -3.80
CA LEU A 143 9.97 4.51 -4.40
C LEU A 143 9.40 5.91 -4.63
N ILE A 144 9.77 6.90 -3.81
CA ILE A 144 9.44 8.31 -4.08
C ILE A 144 10.15 8.80 -5.34
N ALA A 145 11.41 8.43 -5.56
CA ALA A 145 12.12 8.73 -6.80
C ALA A 145 11.49 8.02 -8.01
N VAL A 146 11.14 6.74 -7.88
CA VAL A 146 10.42 6.00 -8.93
C VAL A 146 9.07 6.65 -9.25
N ALA A 147 8.32 7.10 -8.25
CA ALA A 147 7.06 7.81 -8.45
C ALA A 147 7.25 9.14 -9.18
N ALA A 148 8.33 9.88 -8.90
CA ALA A 148 8.70 11.08 -9.64
C ALA A 148 9.01 10.77 -11.11
N ASP A 149 9.92 9.82 -11.37
CA ASP A 149 10.28 9.40 -12.74
C ASP A 149 9.06 8.90 -13.53
N MET A 150 8.14 8.21 -12.84
CA MET A 150 6.88 7.75 -13.40
C MET A 150 5.97 8.89 -13.86
N LEU A 151 5.92 10.01 -13.12
CA LEU A 151 5.15 11.19 -13.50
C LEU A 151 5.81 11.93 -14.68
N ASP A 152 7.15 11.99 -14.70
CA ASP A 152 7.91 12.66 -15.75
C ASP A 152 8.03 11.84 -17.05
N SER A 153 7.64 10.56 -17.04
CA SER A 153 7.70 9.69 -18.21
C SER A 153 6.86 10.25 -19.37
N LYS A 154 7.43 10.24 -20.58
CA LYS A 154 6.74 10.63 -21.83
C LYS A 154 5.68 9.63 -22.33
N ALA A 155 5.55 8.46 -21.71
CA ALA A 155 4.51 7.51 -22.05
C ALA A 155 3.14 8.15 -21.81
N SER A 156 2.35 8.39 -22.86
CA SER A 156 1.05 9.06 -22.73
C SER A 156 -0.05 8.14 -22.20
N HIS A 157 0.10 6.83 -22.48
CA HIS A 157 -0.82 5.81 -21.99
C HIS A 157 -0.86 5.82 -20.45
N ARG A 158 -2.07 5.73 -19.89
CA ARG A 158 -2.33 5.72 -18.43
C ARG A 158 -1.75 6.91 -17.65
N SER A 159 -1.35 8.01 -18.31
CA SER A 159 -0.81 9.20 -17.63
C SER A 159 -1.79 9.76 -16.58
N GLY A 160 -3.08 9.85 -16.90
CA GLY A 160 -4.11 10.24 -15.92
C GLY A 160 -4.19 9.30 -14.72
N ALA A 161 -4.10 7.99 -14.94
CA ALA A 161 -4.16 6.99 -13.86
C ALA A 161 -2.93 7.05 -12.94
N ARG A 162 -1.74 7.31 -13.48
CA ARG A 162 -0.50 7.48 -12.70
C ARG A 162 -0.53 8.76 -11.87
N ARG A 163 -1.05 9.85 -12.42
CA ARG A 163 -1.28 11.10 -11.68
C ARG A 163 -2.26 10.89 -10.52
N ALA A 164 -3.39 10.24 -10.78
CA ALA A 164 -4.36 9.90 -9.73
C ALA A 164 -3.75 9.00 -8.66
N LEU A 165 -2.98 7.98 -9.04
CA LEU A 165 -2.30 7.08 -8.10
C LEU A 165 -1.40 7.84 -7.10
N VAL A 166 -0.61 8.81 -7.56
CA VAL A 166 0.27 9.60 -6.68
C VAL A 166 -0.51 10.63 -5.86
N SER A 167 -1.50 11.30 -6.47
CA SER A 167 -2.39 12.25 -5.80
C SER A 167 -3.14 11.60 -4.64
N ASP A 168 -3.82 10.49 -4.91
CA ASP A 168 -4.79 9.88 -4.00
C ASP A 168 -4.10 9.08 -2.88
N SER A 169 -2.83 8.71 -3.07
CA SER A 169 -2.03 8.01 -2.06
C SER A 169 -1.45 8.92 -0.97
N GLY A 170 -1.55 10.24 -1.13
CA GLY A 170 -0.91 11.21 -0.24
C GLY A 170 0.61 11.30 -0.40
N TRP A 171 1.20 10.65 -1.43
CA TRP A 171 2.63 10.74 -1.73
C TRP A 171 3.00 12.00 -2.49
N LEU A 172 2.03 12.73 -3.06
CA LEU A 172 2.28 13.91 -3.88
C LEU A 172 3.23 14.93 -3.21
N PRO A 173 3.08 15.32 -1.92
CA PRO A 173 4.02 16.25 -1.30
C PRO A 173 5.46 15.72 -1.20
N LEU A 174 5.64 14.41 -1.04
CA LEU A 174 6.97 13.78 -1.00
C LEU A 174 7.58 13.70 -2.39
N VAL A 175 6.78 13.34 -3.39
CA VAL A 175 7.19 13.31 -4.79
C VAL A 175 7.61 14.71 -5.25
N CYS A 176 6.85 15.75 -4.90
CA CYS A 176 7.15 17.12 -5.24
C CYS A 176 8.41 17.71 -4.56
N GLN A 177 9.01 17.01 -3.59
CA GLN A 177 10.33 17.37 -3.08
C GLN A 177 11.47 16.94 -4.01
N VAL A 178 11.21 16.02 -4.94
CA VAL A 178 12.24 15.40 -5.79
C VAL A 178 11.98 15.54 -7.29
N THR A 179 10.84 16.11 -7.72
CA THR A 179 10.55 16.43 -9.13
C THR A 179 10.04 17.87 -9.29
N THR A 180 10.19 18.41 -10.50
CA THR A 180 9.59 19.66 -10.97
C THR A 180 8.35 19.43 -11.84
N HIS A 181 7.75 18.24 -11.79
CA HIS A 181 6.58 17.88 -12.58
C HIS A 181 5.43 18.89 -12.40
N SER A 182 4.65 19.13 -13.46
CA SER A 182 3.58 20.15 -13.48
C SER A 182 2.53 20.03 -12.38
N MET A 183 2.32 18.83 -11.83
CA MET A 183 1.42 18.59 -10.69
C MET A 183 1.89 19.21 -9.37
N CYS A 184 3.18 19.54 -9.27
CA CYS A 184 3.77 20.12 -8.07
C CYS A 184 3.63 21.64 -8.01
N ASN A 185 3.10 22.26 -9.08
CA ASN A 185 2.80 23.67 -9.10
C ASN A 185 1.47 23.91 -8.35
N GLY A 186 1.56 24.18 -7.05
CA GLY A 186 0.42 24.51 -6.18
C GLY A 186 0.08 23.47 -5.11
N SER A 187 0.93 22.44 -4.94
CA SER A 187 0.86 21.44 -3.86
C SER A 187 1.54 21.90 -2.57
#